data_AF-A0A0M7AQ09-F1
#
_entry.id   AF-A0A0M7AQ09-F1
#
_cell.length_a   1.000
_cell.length_b   1.000
_cell.length_c   1.000
_cell.angle_alpha   90.00
_cell.angle_beta   90.00
_cell.angle_gamma   90.00
#
_symmetry.space_group_name_H-M   'P 1'
#
loop_
_entity.id
_entity.type
_entity.pdbx_description
1 polymer ?
#
loop_
_entity_poly.entity_id
_entity_poly.type
_entity_poly.pdbx_seq_one_letter_code
_entity_poly.pdbx_strand_id
1 'polypeptide(L)'
;MTTYRSVFGAIALLALGGLPATASSQTAETAARNYQAADRNGDGVLVYEEFVSFIDMNAADNLGNAGRIQSRGLYARAFKRLDGNSDGRVTPAELQKAAK
;
A
#
# COMPACT_ATOMS: atom_id res chain seq x y z
N MET A 1 -14.78 12.77 14.41
CA MET A 1 -14.05 13.26 13.22
C MET A 1 -12.58 13.18 13.53
N THR A 2 -11.97 12.00 13.32
CA THR A 2 -10.58 11.74 13.72
C THR A 2 -9.67 11.98 12.53
N THR A 3 -8.64 12.76 12.77
CA THR A 3 -7.81 13.48 11.81
C THR A 3 -6.85 12.55 11.05
N TYR A 4 -7.17 12.25 9.79
CA TYR A 4 -6.37 11.41 8.86
C TYR A 4 -5.16 12.12 8.22
N ARG A 5 -4.57 13.15 8.86
CA ARG A 5 -3.58 14.04 8.20
C ARG A 5 -2.11 13.61 8.27
N SER A 6 -1.72 12.51 8.94
CA SER A 6 -0.30 12.32 9.30
C SER A 6 0.32 10.94 9.04
N VAL A 7 -0.40 9.96 8.49
CA VAL A 7 0.15 8.59 8.30
C VAL A 7 0.41 8.23 6.83
N PHE A 8 -0.20 8.95 5.88
CA PHE A 8 -0.18 8.58 4.46
C PHE A 8 1.10 8.91 3.69
N GLY A 9 2.05 9.63 4.28
CA GLY A 9 3.32 10.00 3.61
C GLY A 9 4.23 8.82 3.26
N ALA A 10 3.93 7.61 3.72
CA ALA A 10 4.77 6.42 3.52
C ALA A 10 4.09 5.26 2.76
N ILE A 11 2.80 5.34 2.45
CA ILE A 11 2.11 4.25 1.70
C ILE A 11 2.57 4.20 0.22
N ALA A 12 3.24 5.25 -0.26
CA ALA A 12 3.90 5.30 -1.57
C ALA A 12 5.19 4.44 -1.69
N LEU A 13 5.69 3.83 -0.60
CA LEU A 13 7.00 3.15 -0.59
C LEU A 13 6.99 1.69 -1.11
N LEU A 14 6.21 1.42 -2.16
CA LEU A 14 6.52 0.33 -3.10
C LEU A 14 7.51 0.78 -4.20
N ALA A 15 8.21 1.90 -3.98
CA ALA A 15 9.35 2.39 -4.75
C ALA A 15 10.65 2.25 -3.92
N LEU A 16 11.23 1.05 -3.93
CA LEU A 16 12.64 0.85 -3.58
C LEU A 16 13.48 1.53 -4.67
N GLY A 17 14.10 2.67 -4.33
CA GLY A 17 15.16 3.30 -5.10
C GLY A 17 14.90 4.75 -5.49
N GLY A 18 15.19 5.67 -4.55
CA GLY A 18 15.50 7.09 -4.81
C GLY A 18 14.50 7.89 -5.66
N LEU A 19 13.61 8.64 -5.02
CA LEU A 19 12.90 9.74 -5.68
C LEU A 19 13.18 11.07 -4.97
N PRO A 20 13.42 12.16 -5.73
CA PRO A 20 13.58 13.51 -5.20
C PRO A 20 12.27 13.97 -4.54
N ALA A 21 12.40 14.80 -3.50
CA ALA A 21 11.34 15.26 -2.59
C ALA A 21 10.13 15.99 -3.24
N THR A 22 10.09 16.14 -4.56
CA THR A 22 9.05 16.85 -5.31
C THR A 22 8.07 15.93 -6.06
N ALA A 23 8.30 14.62 -6.13
CA ALA A 23 7.38 13.65 -6.73
C ALA A 23 6.42 12.99 -5.71
N SER A 24 6.52 13.37 -4.44
CA SER A 24 5.95 12.67 -3.28
C SER A 24 4.45 12.92 -3.05
N SER A 25 3.92 14.12 -3.35
CA SER A 25 2.53 14.47 -3.03
C SER A 25 1.52 13.69 -3.87
N GLN A 26 1.66 13.72 -5.20
CA GLN A 26 0.65 13.14 -6.09
C GLN A 26 0.60 11.61 -6.05
N THR A 27 1.76 10.96 -5.92
CA THR A 27 1.84 9.50 -5.77
C THR A 27 1.39 9.04 -4.39
N ALA A 28 1.73 9.77 -3.31
CA ALA A 28 1.24 9.46 -1.97
C ALA A 28 -0.26 9.71 -1.83
N GLU A 29 -0.79 10.77 -2.45
CA GLU A 29 -2.23 11.05 -2.48
C GLU A 29 -3.00 9.95 -3.21
N THR A 30 -2.49 9.49 -4.36
CA THR A 30 -3.14 8.42 -5.14
C THR A 30 -3.07 7.09 -4.38
N ALA A 31 -1.92 6.75 -3.80
CA ALA A 31 -1.79 5.56 -2.95
C ALA A 31 -2.70 5.63 -1.71
N ALA A 32 -2.83 6.79 -1.08
CA ALA A 32 -3.73 7.00 0.05
C ALA A 32 -5.20 6.82 -0.33
N ARG A 33 -5.62 7.37 -1.49
CA ARG A 33 -6.96 7.18 -2.03
C ARG A 33 -7.25 5.71 -2.32
N ASN A 34 -6.32 5.02 -2.97
CA ASN A 34 -6.45 3.60 -3.29
C ASN A 34 -6.48 2.74 -2.03
N TYR A 35 -5.70 3.10 -1.01
CA TYR A 35 -5.72 2.45 0.29
C TYR A 35 -7.10 2.58 0.95
N GLN A 36 -7.63 3.80 1.02
CA GLN A 36 -8.96 4.05 1.59
C GLN A 36 -10.09 3.40 0.79
N ALA A 37 -9.94 3.29 -0.53
CA ALA A 37 -10.91 2.61 -1.38
C ALA A 37 -10.86 1.08 -1.23
N ALA A 38 -9.69 0.54 -0.90
CA ALA A 38 -9.48 -0.87 -0.66
C ALA A 38 -9.90 -1.32 0.75
N ASP A 39 -9.65 -0.49 1.77
CA ASP A 39 -10.09 -0.63 3.16
C ASP A 39 -11.61 -0.47 3.25
N ARG A 40 -12.34 -1.58 3.06
CA ARG A 40 -13.81 -1.58 2.93
C ARG A 40 -14.49 -1.50 4.28
N ASN A 41 -13.89 -2.08 5.30
CA ASN A 41 -14.40 -2.03 6.67
C ASN A 41 -13.96 -0.76 7.42
N GLY A 42 -12.99 0.00 6.88
CA GLY A 42 -12.56 1.29 7.41
C GLY A 42 -11.79 1.18 8.72
N ASP A 43 -11.15 0.03 8.98
CA ASP A 43 -10.40 -0.20 10.21
C ASP A 43 -8.94 0.25 10.11
N GLY A 44 -8.53 0.73 8.92
CA GLY A 44 -7.19 1.24 8.67
C GLY A 44 -6.14 0.13 8.57
N VAL A 45 -6.55 -1.12 8.33
CA VAL A 45 -5.67 -2.23 7.97
C VAL A 45 -6.17 -2.86 6.66
N LEU A 46 -5.31 -3.59 5.96
CA LEU A 46 -5.73 -4.33 4.77
C LEU A 46 -5.69 -5.83 5.07
N VAL A 47 -6.84 -6.50 5.02
CA VAL A 47 -6.86 -7.96 4.93
C VAL A 47 -6.45 -8.41 3.53
N TYR A 48 -6.23 -9.71 3.33
CA TYR A 48 -5.80 -10.26 2.05
C TYR A 48 -6.66 -9.80 0.85
N GLU A 49 -8.00 -9.82 0.99
CA GLU A 49 -8.92 -9.41 -0.08
C GLU A 49 -8.82 -7.90 -0.42
N GLU A 50 -8.67 -7.08 0.60
CA GLU A 50 -8.50 -5.63 0.47
C GLU A 50 -7.13 -5.30 -0.12
N PHE A 51 -6.09 -6.04 0.28
CA PHE A 51 -4.75 -5.92 -0.28
C PHE A 51 -4.72 -6.24 -1.77
N VAL A 52 -5.43 -7.29 -2.22
CA VAL A 52 -5.55 -7.59 -3.66
C VAL A 52 -6.17 -6.40 -4.40
N SER A 53 -7.27 -5.86 -3.86
CA SER A 53 -7.95 -4.68 -4.42
C SER A 53 -7.03 -3.46 -4.47
N PHE A 54 -6.25 -3.22 -3.41
CA PHE A 54 -5.26 -2.15 -3.32
C PHE A 54 -4.17 -2.29 -4.40
N ILE A 55 -3.65 -3.50 -4.62
CA ILE A 55 -2.64 -3.75 -5.66
C ILE A 55 -3.23 -3.56 -7.06
N ASP A 56 -4.46 -4.00 -7.31
CA ASP A 56 -5.13 -3.80 -8.60
C ASP A 56 -5.37 -2.31 -8.90
N MET A 57 -5.83 -1.53 -7.92
CA MET A 57 -5.99 -0.08 -8.06
C MET A 57 -4.64 0.61 -8.30
N ASN A 58 -3.63 0.29 -7.51
CA ASN A 58 -2.29 0.84 -7.70
C ASN A 58 -1.67 0.43 -9.03
N ALA A 59 -1.96 -0.76 -9.54
CA ALA A 59 -1.50 -1.18 -10.85
C ALA A 59 -2.19 -0.39 -11.97
N ALA A 60 -3.48 -0.12 -11.84
CA ALA A 60 -4.23 0.74 -12.76
C ALA A 60 -3.64 2.18 -12.79
N ASP A 61 -3.27 2.71 -11.63
CA ASP A 61 -2.62 4.03 -11.49
C ASP A 61 -1.11 4.01 -11.75
N ASN A 62 -0.53 2.87 -12.18
CA ASN A 62 0.90 2.69 -12.44
C ASN A 62 1.80 3.09 -11.25
N LEU A 63 1.34 2.83 -10.02
CA LEU A 63 2.05 3.14 -8.79
C LEU A 63 3.05 2.04 -8.42
N GLY A 64 4.33 2.41 -8.40
CA GLY A 64 5.43 1.57 -7.94
C GLY A 64 5.50 0.22 -8.66
N ASN A 65 5.68 -0.86 -7.89
CA ASN A 65 5.75 -2.23 -8.42
C ASN A 65 4.39 -2.95 -8.48
N ALA A 66 3.27 -2.27 -8.23
CA ALA A 66 1.95 -2.90 -8.18
C ALA A 66 1.59 -3.63 -9.48
N GLY A 67 1.84 -3.01 -10.64
CA GLY A 67 1.60 -3.66 -11.95
C GLY A 67 2.40 -4.95 -12.16
N ARG A 68 3.63 -5.03 -11.62
CA ARG A 68 4.44 -6.26 -11.67
C ARG A 68 3.90 -7.34 -10.74
N ILE A 69 3.36 -6.96 -9.58
CA ILE A 69 2.76 -7.89 -8.62
C ILE A 69 1.47 -8.48 -9.21
N GLN A 70 0.61 -7.62 -9.76
CA GLN A 70 -0.64 -7.98 -10.42
C GLN A 70 -0.39 -8.93 -11.61
N SER A 71 0.46 -8.51 -12.56
CA SER A 71 0.76 -9.28 -13.78
C SER A 71 1.37 -10.66 -13.50
N ARG A 72 2.11 -10.80 -12.40
CA ARG A 72 2.74 -12.07 -12.01
C ARG A 72 1.94 -12.88 -10.99
N GLY A 73 0.75 -12.42 -10.59
CA GLY A 73 -0.07 -13.08 -9.56
C GLY A 73 0.64 -13.19 -8.20
N LEU A 74 1.53 -12.24 -7.87
CA LEU A 74 2.39 -12.31 -6.68
C LEU A 74 1.72 -11.76 -5.41
N TYR A 75 0.41 -11.59 -5.41
CA TYR A 75 -0.36 -11.00 -4.29
C TYR A 75 -0.04 -11.68 -2.96
N ALA A 76 -0.17 -13.02 -2.88
CA ALA A 76 0.12 -13.77 -1.66
C ALA A 76 1.57 -13.63 -1.19
N ARG A 77 2.52 -13.54 -2.14
CA ARG A 77 3.94 -13.34 -1.80
C ARG A 77 4.21 -11.94 -1.28
N ALA A 78 3.59 -10.92 -1.90
CA ALA A 78 3.71 -9.54 -1.47
C ALA A 78 3.05 -9.36 -0.10
N PHE A 79 1.83 -9.88 0.08
CA PHE A 79 1.09 -9.88 1.34
C PHE A 79 1.90 -10.51 2.47
N LYS A 80 2.37 -11.76 2.28
CA LYS A 80 3.18 -12.47 3.28
C LYS A 80 4.50 -11.76 3.62
N ARG A 81 5.04 -10.96 2.70
CA ARG A 81 6.26 -10.18 2.95
C ARG A 81 5.99 -8.94 3.80
N LEU A 82 4.77 -8.42 3.75
CA LEU A 82 4.32 -7.27 4.53
C LEU A 82 3.77 -7.70 5.90
N ASP A 83 2.97 -8.77 5.92
CA ASP A 83 2.42 -9.45 7.11
C ASP A 83 3.53 -10.14 7.91
N GLY A 84 4.31 -9.33 8.64
CA GLY A 84 5.50 -9.77 9.35
C GLY A 84 5.18 -10.50 10.67
N ASN A 85 4.00 -10.25 11.25
CA ASN A 85 3.47 -10.94 12.41
C ASN A 85 2.61 -12.17 12.05
N SER A 86 2.29 -12.37 10.75
CA SER A 86 1.45 -13.46 10.26
C SER A 86 0.05 -13.48 10.86
N ASP A 87 -0.53 -12.30 11.13
CA ASP A 87 -1.89 -12.18 11.65
C ASP A 87 -2.95 -12.12 10.54
N GLY A 88 -2.53 -12.19 9.27
CA GLY A 88 -3.43 -12.14 8.12
C GLY A 88 -3.94 -10.74 7.84
N ARG A 89 -3.26 -9.71 8.36
CA ARG A 89 -3.56 -8.30 8.15
C ARG A 89 -2.27 -7.57 7.81
N VAL A 90 -2.40 -6.48 7.08
CA VAL A 90 -1.27 -5.60 6.77
C VAL A 90 -1.60 -4.22 7.32
N THR A 91 -0.89 -3.86 8.39
CA THR A 91 -1.01 -2.54 8.99
C THR A 91 -0.12 -1.51 8.28
N PRO A 92 -0.43 -0.21 8.39
CA PRO A 92 0.45 0.86 7.91
C PRO A 92 1.86 0.79 8.51
N ALA A 93 1.97 0.35 9.77
CA ALA A 93 3.25 0.17 10.45
C ALA A 93 4.09 -0.95 9.81
N GLU A 94 3.46 -2.03 9.38
CA GLU A 94 4.11 -3.14 8.70
C GLU A 94 4.53 -2.80 7.27
N LEU A 95 3.70 -2.03 6.55
CA LEU A 95 4.07 -1.44 5.26
C LEU A 95 5.33 -0.57 5.39
N GLN A 96 5.38 0.29 6.41
CA GLN A 96 6.56 1.11 6.69
C GLN A 96 7.78 0.27 7.06
N LYS A 97 7.60 -0.77 7.87
CA LYS A 97 8.68 -1.65 8.31
C LYS A 97 9.28 -2.45 7.14
N ALA A 98 8.46 -2.89 6.20
CA ALA A 98 8.90 -3.63 5.02
C ALA A 98 9.54 -2.75 3.93
N ALA A 99 9.37 -1.43 4.01
CA ALA A 99 10.04 -0.45 3.13
C ALA A 99 11.47 -0.08 3.58
N LYS A 100 11.86 -0.50 4.79
CA LYS A 100 13.18 -0.23 5.38
C LYS A 100 14.18 -1.33 5.04
#